data_AF-A0A3E0MQ04-F1
#
_entry.id   AF-A0A3E0MQ04-F1
#
_cell.length_a   1.000
_cell.length_b   1.000
_cell.length_c   1.000
_cell.angle_alpha   90.00
_cell.angle_beta   90.00
_cell.angle_gamma   90.00
#
_symmetry.space_group_name_H-M   'P 1'
#
loop_
_entity.id
_entity.type
_entity.pdbx_description
1 polymer ?
#
loop_
_entity_poly.entity_id
_entity_poly.type
_entity_poly.pdbx_seq_one_letter_code
_entity_poly.pdbx_strand_id
1 'polypeptide(L)' 'MLKLRTLLCALVFVSSFAAAPLVSAATVIHAGHLFDTAKGKVLEKQSIIIEAGRVTNVEPGFIGGDDDDIIDLSSSYVSP' A
#
# COMPACT_ATOMS: atom_id res chain seq x y z
N MET A 1 8.44 20.24 -47.97
CA MET A 1 8.77 20.71 -46.60
C MET A 1 7.59 20.69 -45.62
N LEU A 2 6.34 20.45 -46.06
CA LEU A 2 5.17 20.37 -45.16
C LEU A 2 5.07 19.03 -44.40
N LYS A 3 5.51 17.91 -45.00
CA LYS A 3 5.41 16.55 -44.43
C LYS A 3 6.27 16.31 -43.18
N LEU A 4 7.42 16.99 -43.05
CA LEU A 4 8.34 16.83 -41.91
C LEU A 4 7.82 17.52 -40.64
N ARG A 5 7.09 18.62 -40.80
CA ARG A 5 6.44 19.34 -39.68
C ARG A 5 5.24 18.57 -39.14
N THR A 6 4.47 17.94 -40.02
CA THR A 6 3.33 17.09 -39.62
C THR A 6 3.77 15.81 -38.90
N LEU A 7 4.90 15.20 -39.33
CA LEU A 7 5.52 14.06 -38.64
C LEU A 7 6.07 14.43 -37.26
N LEU A 8 6.65 15.63 -37.11
CA LEU A 8 7.15 16.13 -35.83
C LEU A 8 6.01 16.41 -34.84
N CYS A 9 4.87 16.93 -35.30
CA CYS A 9 3.69 17.17 -34.46
C CYS A 9 3.01 15.86 -34.00
N ALA A 10 3.00 14.82 -34.84
CA ALA A 10 2.44 13.52 -34.47
C ALA A 10 3.29 12.80 -33.39
N LEU A 11 4.62 12.99 -33.39
CA LEU A 11 5.52 12.39 -32.41
C LEU A 11 5.36 13.01 -31.00
N VAL A 12 5.04 14.31 -30.92
CA VAL A 12 4.89 15.03 -29.64
C VAL A 12 3.57 14.66 -28.94
N PHE A 13 2.51 14.31 -29.67
CA PHE A 13 1.20 13.99 -29.08
C PHE A 13 1.18 12.66 -28.31
N VAL A 14 2.05 11.71 -28.66
CA VAL A 14 2.11 10.38 -28.01
C VAL A 14 2.89 10.40 -26.69
N SER A 15 3.72 11.43 -26.45
CA SER A 15 4.59 11.47 -25.27
C SER A 15 3.93 12.00 -23.99
N SER A 16 2.65 12.40 -24.04
CA SER A 16 1.93 12.98 -22.89
C SER A 16 1.14 11.97 -22.06
N PHE A 17 1.25 10.67 -22.31
CA PHE A 17 0.76 9.66 -21.37
C PHE A 17 1.74 9.53 -20.21
N ALA A 18 1.77 10.56 -19.37
CA ALA A 18 2.49 10.53 -18.10
C ALA A 18 1.93 9.36 -17.28
N ALA A 19 2.80 8.38 -17.00
CA ALA A 19 2.49 7.29 -16.09
C ALA A 19 2.23 7.91 -14.71
N ALA A 20 0.96 8.07 -14.35
CA ALA A 20 0.60 8.35 -12.98
C ALA A 20 1.13 7.19 -12.12
N PRO A 21 1.82 7.47 -10.99
CA PRO A 21 2.20 6.41 -10.08
C PRO A 21 0.91 5.69 -9.65
N LEU A 22 0.84 4.39 -9.92
CA LEU A 22 -0.22 3.54 -9.40
C LEU A 22 0.00 3.41 -7.90
N VAL A 23 -0.49 4.39 -7.12
CA VAL A 23 -0.54 4.29 -5.66
C VAL A 23 -1.61 3.23 -5.38
N SER A 24 -1.16 2.03 -5.04
CA SER A 24 -2.05 0.99 -4.51
C SER A 24 -2.38 1.34 -3.07
N ALA A 25 -3.64 1.16 -2.69
CA ALA A 25 -4.05 1.10 -1.30
C ALA A 25 -3.14 0.13 -0.52
N ALA A 26 -2.78 0.48 0.72
CA ALA A 26 -2.11 -0.46 1.59
C ALA A 26 -3.13 -1.47 2.12
N THR A 27 -2.70 -2.70 2.39
CA THR A 27 -3.51 -3.62 3.18
C THR A 27 -3.13 -3.43 4.64
N VAL A 28 -4.10 -3.13 5.50
CA VAL A 28 -3.86 -2.93 6.93
C VAL A 28 -4.63 -3.96 7.74
N ILE A 29 -3.90 -4.73 8.55
CA ILE A 29 -4.50 -5.72 9.45
C ILE A 29 -4.64 -5.10 10.83
N HIS A 30 -5.87 -4.94 11.32
CA HIS A 30 -6.15 -4.60 12.71
C HIS A 30 -6.06 -5.85 13.57
N ALA A 31 -4.92 -6.09 14.20
CA ALA A 31 -4.68 -7.25 15.05
C ALA A 31 -5.06 -6.95 16.51
N GLY A 32 -6.05 -7.67 17.04
CA GLY A 32 -6.41 -7.61 18.46
C GLY A 32 -5.25 -8.02 19.36
N HIS A 33 -4.65 -9.16 19.03
CA HIS A 33 -3.48 -9.71 19.69
C HIS A 33 -2.42 -10.11 18.66
N LEU A 34 -1.28 -9.44 18.64
CA LEU A 34 -0.14 -9.74 17.78
C LEU A 34 0.97 -10.43 18.57
N PHE A 35 1.40 -11.62 18.14
CA PHE A 35 2.55 -12.28 18.74
C PHE A 35 3.88 -11.74 18.16
N ASP A 36 4.58 -10.93 18.95
CA ASP A 36 5.94 -10.45 18.63
C ASP A 36 6.94 -11.58 18.94
N THR A 37 7.32 -12.33 17.90
CA THR A 37 8.24 -13.46 17.99
C THR A 37 9.67 -13.04 18.36
N ALA A 38 10.08 -11.81 18.05
CA ALA A 38 11.41 -11.31 18.38
C ALA A 38 11.54 -11.02 19.89
N LYS A 39 10.46 -10.57 20.53
CA LYS A 39 10.42 -10.26 21.97
C LYS A 39 9.74 -11.34 22.81
N GLY A 40 9.13 -12.34 22.18
CA GLY A 40 8.42 -13.43 22.85
C GLY A 40 7.20 -12.97 23.65
N LYS A 41 6.46 -11.97 23.16
CA LYS A 41 5.30 -11.40 23.88
C LYS A 41 4.13 -11.11 22.96
N VAL A 42 2.94 -11.03 23.54
CA VAL A 42 1.74 -10.56 22.86
C VAL A 42 1.65 -9.03 23.00
N LEU A 43 1.48 -8.35 21.88
CA LEU A 43 1.13 -6.93 21.78
C LEU A 43 -0.37 -6.84 21.51
N GLU A 44 -1.06 -5.95 22.22
CA GLU A 44 -2.49 -5.72 21.99
C GLU A 44 -2.72 -4.53 21.07
N LYS A 45 -3.80 -4.59 20.28
CA LYS A 45 -4.27 -3.51 19.41
C LYS A 45 -3.14 -2.96 18.53
N GLN A 46 -2.77 -3.72 17.51
CA GLN A 46 -1.73 -3.32 16.55
C GLN A 46 -2.31 -3.23 15.15
N SER A 47 -1.71 -2.40 14.32
CA SER A 47 -1.96 -2.34 12.88
C SER A 47 -0.72 -2.81 12.14
N ILE A 48 -0.87 -3.86 11.32
CA ILE A 48 0.18 -4.38 10.45
C ILE A 48 -0.05 -3.79 9.07
N ILE A 49 0.88 -2.96 8.60
CA ILE A 49 0.78 -2.29 7.31
C ILE A 49 1.53 -3.13 6.27
N ILE A 50 0.82 -3.50 5.21
CA ILE A 50 1.33 -4.34 4.14
C ILE A 50 1.23 -3.56 2.82
N GLU A 51 2.38 -3.37 2.18
CA GLU A 51 2.48 -2.75 0.85
C GLU A 51 3.22 -3.70 -0.07
N ALA A 52 2.71 -3.87 -1.30
CA ALA A 52 3.31 -4.75 -2.31
C ALA A 52 3.66 -6.16 -1.78
N GLY A 53 2.81 -6.72 -0.91
CA GLY A 53 2.97 -8.05 -0.32
C GLY A 53 4.06 -8.16 0.75
N ARG A 54 4.52 -7.04 1.32
CA ARG A 54 5.53 -6.99 2.40
C ARG A 54 5.01 -6.18 3.57
N VAL A 55 5.29 -6.63 4.80
CA VAL A 55 5.08 -5.83 6.00
C VAL A 55 6.07 -4.66 5.97
N THR A 56 5.56 -3.44 5.84
CA THR A 56 6.38 -2.22 5.86
C THR A 56 6.45 -1.62 7.26
N ASN A 57 5.41 -1.79 8.07
CA ASN A 57 5.38 -1.26 9.42
C ASN A 57 4.41 -2.01 10.35
N VAL A 58 4.60 -1.87 11.66
CA VAL A 58 3.69 -2.34 12.72
C VAL A 58 3.55 -1.21 13.74
N GLU A 59 2.34 -0.69 13.87
CA GLU A 59 2.05 0.49 14.69
C GLU A 59 1.00 0.17 15.78
N PRO A 60 1.07 0.82 16.96
CA PRO A 60 0.05 0.65 17.98
C PRO A 60 -1.28 1.31 17.58
N GLY A 61 -2.38 0.69 18.00
CA GLY A 61 -3.74 1.10 17.68
C GLY A 61 -4.30 0.44 16.42
N PHE A 62 -5.54 0.82 16.09
CA PHE A 62 -6.20 0.47 14.82
C PHE A 62 -6.17 1.71 13.94
N ILE A 63 -5.15 1.79 13.09
CA ILE A 63 -4.89 2.88 12.15
C ILE A 63 -5.13 2.41 10.72
N GLY A 64 -5.27 3.34 9.79
CA GLY A 64 -5.51 3.08 8.38
C GLY A 64 -6.17 4.28 7.74
N GLY A 65 -5.90 4.52 6.46
CA GLY A 65 -6.59 5.51 5.65
C GLY A 65 -7.94 4.99 5.14
N ASP A 66 -8.80 5.90 4.71
CA ASP A 66 -10.12 5.56 4.14
C ASP A 66 -10.00 4.72 2.85
N ASP A 67 -8.89 4.86 2.14
CA ASP A 67 -8.60 4.15 0.90
C ASP A 67 -7.86 2.82 1.12
N ASP A 68 -7.47 2.49 2.36
CA ASP A 68 -6.73 1.25 2.66
C ASP A 68 -7.65 0.03 2.69
N ASP A 69 -7.13 -1.12 2.26
CA ASP A 69 -7.79 -2.41 2.39
C ASP A 69 -7.66 -2.92 3.83
N ILE A 70 -8.68 -2.63 4.64
CA ILE A 70 -8.71 -3.05 6.05
C ILE A 70 -9.12 -4.51 6.21
N ILE A 71 -8.27 -5.29 6.87
CA ILE A 71 -8.58 -6.63 7.37
C ILE A 71 -8.78 -6.54 8.89
N ASP A 72 -10.05 -6.57 9.32
CA ASP A 72 -10.39 -6.51 10.75
C ASP A 72 -10.23 -7.87 11.44
N LEU A 73 -9.21 -7.98 12.29
CA LEU A 73 -8.93 -9.10 13.18
C LEU A 73 -8.81 -8.62 14.63
N SER A 74 -9.54 -7.54 14.97
CA SER A 74 -9.46 -6.84 16.26
C SER A 74 -9.84 -7.71 17.47
N SER A 75 -10.53 -8.83 17.25
CA SER A 75 -10.88 -9.83 18.26
C SER A 75 -10.08 -11.13 18.16
N SER A 76 -9.02 -11.17 17.35
CA SER A 76 -8.30 -12.39 16.98
C SER A 76 -6.81 -12.31 17.33
N TYR A 77 -6.16 -13.48 17.31
CA TYR A 77 -4.71 -13.61 17.41
C TYR A 77 -4.08 -13.66 16.02
N VAL A 78 -2.98 -12.94 15.84
CA VAL A 78 -2.15 -12.92 14.62
C VAL A 78 -0.73 -13.37 14.99
N SER A 79 -0.19 -14.31 14.21
CA SER A 79 1.15 -14.89 14.35
C SER A 79 1.80 -15.02 12.97
N PRO A 80 3.14 -14.94 12.86
CA PRO A 80 3.87 -15.36 11.66
C PRO A 80 3.67 -16.84 11.31
#